data_AF-A0A7C4IWC6-F1
#
_entry.id   AF-A0A7C4IWC6-F1
#
_cell.length_a   1.000
_cell.length_b   1.000
_cell.length_c   1.000
_cell.angle_alpha   90.00
_cell.angle_beta   90.00
_cell.angle_gamma   90.00
#
_symmetry.space_group_name_H-M   'P 1'
#
loop_
_entity.id
_entity.type
_entity.pdbx_description
1 polymer ?
#
loop_
_entity_poly.entity_id
_entity_poly.type
_entity_poly.pdbx_seq_one_letter_code
_entity_poly.pdbx_strand_id
1 'polypeptide(L)'
;MVKESPLKDKVVLVVDDEPDVLETVADELDMCIVHKAKDFDTAMQYLLSYTYDVVILDIMGVNGFELLKTSVERGFPSVMLTAHALTPDALKKSIKLGALSFLPKERMGDLKDFLEDVVLGAGKPLWIKFFDKLGGYFNKRFGPDWKERDKFFKEFEESLTKSEQANA
;
A
#
# COMPACT_ATOMS: atom_id res chain seq x y z
N MET A 1 -19.29 -23.72 0.54
CA MET A 1 -19.37 -22.64 1.54
C MET A 1 -18.52 -21.50 1.02
N VAL A 2 -19.08 -20.30 0.84
CA VAL A 2 -18.28 -19.13 0.48
C VAL A 2 -17.41 -18.82 1.70
N LYS A 3 -16.08 -18.86 1.53
CA LYS A 3 -15.15 -18.53 2.60
C LYS A 3 -15.31 -17.02 2.85
N GLU A 4 -15.64 -16.62 4.07
CA GLU A 4 -15.71 -15.19 4.40
C GLU A 4 -14.33 -14.55 4.22
N SER A 5 -14.32 -13.30 3.74
CA SER A 5 -13.07 -12.56 3.51
C SER A 5 -12.33 -12.35 4.83
N PRO A 6 -10.99 -12.48 4.87
CA PRO A 6 -10.20 -12.14 6.05
C PRO A 6 -10.23 -10.64 6.40
N LEU A 7 -10.79 -9.80 5.51
CA LEU A 7 -10.99 -8.37 5.72
C LEU A 7 -12.27 -8.05 6.50
N LYS A 8 -13.16 -9.01 6.69
CA LYS A 8 -14.42 -8.78 7.38
C LYS A 8 -14.18 -8.18 8.78
N ASP A 9 -14.90 -7.12 9.09
CA ASP A 9 -14.85 -6.35 10.34
C ASP A 9 -13.49 -5.70 10.66
N LYS A 10 -12.55 -5.67 9.69
CA LYS A 10 -11.25 -5.00 9.86
C LYS A 10 -11.40 -3.48 9.86
N VAL A 11 -10.61 -2.81 10.70
CA VAL A 11 -10.63 -1.34 10.79
C VAL A 11 -9.56 -0.77 9.86
N VAL A 12 -10.00 -0.02 8.85
CA VAL A 12 -9.13 0.53 7.80
C VAL A 12 -9.19 2.04 7.83
N LEU A 13 -8.02 2.70 7.78
CA LEU A 13 -7.94 4.13 7.51
C LEU A 13 -7.58 4.34 6.04
N VAL A 14 -8.39 5.12 5.30
CA VAL A 14 -8.04 5.63 3.98
C VAL A 14 -7.86 7.15 4.02
N VAL A 15 -6.75 7.63 3.45
CA VAL A 15 -6.39 9.05 3.39
C VAL A 15 -6.11 9.47 1.96
N ASP A 16 -6.93 10.38 1.45
CA ASP A 16 -6.88 10.88 0.07
C ASP A 16 -7.62 12.22 0.00
N ASP A 17 -7.08 13.23 -0.69
CA ASP A 17 -7.76 14.53 -0.83
C ASP A 17 -8.93 14.50 -1.83
N GLU A 18 -9.03 13.45 -2.64
CA GLU A 18 -10.09 13.23 -3.62
C GLU A 18 -11.28 12.46 -2.97
N PRO A 19 -12.44 13.10 -2.74
CA PRO A 19 -13.56 12.45 -2.03
C PRO A 19 -14.13 11.22 -2.75
N ASP A 20 -14.10 11.21 -4.08
CA ASP A 20 -14.51 10.08 -4.91
C ASP A 20 -13.60 8.86 -4.73
N VAL A 21 -12.30 9.06 -4.50
CA VAL A 21 -11.38 7.97 -4.15
C VAL A 21 -11.73 7.40 -2.77
N LEU A 22 -12.03 8.25 -1.78
CA LEU A 22 -12.46 7.81 -0.45
C LEU A 22 -13.75 6.98 -0.51
N GLU A 23 -14.73 7.40 -1.31
CA GLU A 23 -15.97 6.63 -1.53
C GLU A 23 -15.70 5.31 -2.24
N THR A 24 -14.92 5.33 -3.34
CA THR A 24 -14.59 4.11 -4.10
C THR A 24 -13.88 3.07 -3.23
N VAL A 25 -12.91 3.49 -2.41
CA VAL A 25 -12.20 2.58 -1.49
C VAL A 25 -13.15 2.00 -0.44
N ALA A 26 -14.09 2.79 0.06
CA ALA A 26 -15.07 2.29 1.03
C ALA A 26 -16.08 1.31 0.39
N ASP A 27 -16.47 1.52 -0.85
CA ASP A 27 -17.34 0.61 -1.60
C ASP A 27 -16.63 -0.72 -1.90
N GLU A 28 -15.34 -0.68 -2.29
CA GLU A 28 -14.52 -1.89 -2.52
C GLU A 28 -14.25 -2.68 -1.23
N LEU A 29 -14.29 -2.00 -0.08
CA LEU A 29 -14.04 -2.56 1.25
C LEU A 29 -15.30 -2.51 2.12
N ASP A 30 -16.48 -2.75 1.54
CA ASP A 30 -17.79 -2.70 2.22
C ASP A 30 -17.92 -3.66 3.41
N MET A 31 -17.09 -4.70 3.47
CA MET A 31 -16.98 -5.62 4.61
C MET A 31 -16.12 -5.12 5.77
N CYS A 32 -15.41 -4.00 5.60
CA CYS A 32 -14.54 -3.38 6.59
C CYS A 32 -15.24 -2.22 7.32
N ILE A 33 -14.66 -1.80 8.45
CA ILE A 33 -14.96 -0.52 9.09
C ILE A 33 -13.98 0.51 8.55
N VAL A 34 -14.43 1.34 7.60
CA VAL A 34 -13.58 2.30 6.88
C VAL A 34 -13.68 3.69 7.49
N HIS A 35 -12.58 4.18 8.05
CA HIS A 35 -12.39 5.58 8.42
C HIS A 35 -11.78 6.35 7.24
N LYS A 36 -12.35 7.52 6.94
CA LYS A 36 -11.96 8.37 5.81
C LYS A 36 -11.37 9.67 6.32
N ALA A 37 -10.19 10.05 5.85
CA ALA A 37 -9.62 11.37 6.09
C ALA A 37 -9.24 12.02 4.76
N LYS A 38 -9.60 13.31 4.58
CA LYS A 38 -9.35 14.04 3.33
C LYS A 38 -8.14 14.98 3.38
N ASP A 39 -7.50 15.06 4.54
CA ASP A 39 -6.42 15.99 4.80
C ASP A 39 -5.47 15.42 5.86
N PHE A 40 -4.27 15.98 5.88
CA PHE A 40 -3.19 15.56 6.77
C PHE A 40 -3.55 15.66 8.25
N ASP A 41 -4.19 16.75 8.67
CA ASP A 41 -4.48 17.02 10.08
C ASP A 41 -5.48 16.00 10.64
N THR A 42 -6.55 15.73 9.91
CA THR A 42 -7.55 14.71 10.27
C THR A 42 -6.93 13.33 10.28
N ALA A 43 -6.14 12.99 9.25
CA ALA A 43 -5.44 11.72 9.17
C ALA A 43 -4.50 11.51 10.35
N MET A 44 -3.77 12.57 10.76
CA MET A 44 -2.90 12.47 11.91
C MET A 44 -3.67 12.30 13.21
N GLN A 45 -4.75 13.06 13.43
CA GLN A 45 -5.60 12.84 14.59
C GLN A 45 -6.10 11.40 14.66
N TYR A 46 -6.49 10.83 13.52
CA TYR A 46 -6.96 9.45 13.43
C TYR A 46 -5.87 8.44 13.73
N LEU A 47 -4.69 8.59 13.12
CA LEU A 47 -3.53 7.75 13.40
C LEU A 47 -3.17 7.79 14.88
N LEU A 48 -3.29 8.95 15.53
CA LEU A 48 -2.95 9.10 16.95
C LEU A 48 -3.99 8.50 17.89
N SER A 49 -5.27 8.56 17.52
CA SER A 49 -6.41 8.26 18.40
C SER A 49 -6.95 6.85 18.30
N TYR A 50 -6.71 6.16 17.18
CA TYR A 50 -7.27 4.84 16.89
C TYR A 50 -6.18 3.81 16.59
N THR A 51 -6.61 2.54 16.52
CA THR A 51 -5.81 1.41 16.04
C THR A 51 -6.39 0.93 14.72
N TYR A 52 -5.52 0.63 13.77
CA TYR A 52 -5.92 0.16 12.44
C TYR A 52 -5.30 -1.18 12.12
N ASP A 53 -6.07 -2.04 11.46
CA ASP A 53 -5.55 -3.27 10.85
C ASP A 53 -4.76 -2.95 9.58
N VAL A 54 -5.18 -1.92 8.82
CA VAL A 54 -4.50 -1.43 7.62
C VAL A 54 -4.69 0.09 7.47
N VAL A 55 -3.65 0.77 7.00
CA VAL A 55 -3.69 2.19 6.61
C VAL A 55 -3.36 2.32 5.11
N ILE A 56 -4.19 3.05 4.38
CA ILE A 56 -4.08 3.32 2.94
C ILE A 56 -3.86 4.82 2.75
N LEU A 57 -2.80 5.20 2.06
CA LEU A 57 -2.35 6.60 1.96
C LEU A 57 -2.10 7.02 0.51
N ASP A 58 -2.74 8.10 0.05
CA ASP A 58 -2.22 8.84 -1.10
C ASP A 58 -0.95 9.60 -0.73
N ILE A 59 -0.09 9.83 -1.70
CA ILE A 59 1.17 10.55 -1.57
C ILE A 59 0.94 12.06 -1.67
N MET A 60 0.22 12.50 -2.70
CA MET A 60 0.01 13.92 -2.96
C MET A 60 -1.28 14.41 -2.32
N GLY A 61 -1.44 15.73 -2.17
CA GLY A 61 -2.59 16.35 -1.52
C GLY A 61 -2.57 16.28 0.02
N VAL A 62 -2.17 15.15 0.59
CA VAL A 62 -2.26 14.86 2.03
C VAL A 62 -0.92 14.67 2.75
N ASN A 63 0.21 14.96 2.08
CA ASN A 63 1.57 14.72 2.61
C ASN A 63 1.78 13.26 3.06
N GLY A 64 1.50 12.32 2.14
CA GLY A 64 1.42 10.89 2.43
C GLY A 64 2.70 10.25 2.94
N PHE A 65 3.88 10.79 2.60
CA PHE A 65 5.13 10.24 3.12
C PHE A 65 5.34 10.50 4.61
N GLU A 66 4.84 11.63 5.12
CA GLU A 66 4.89 11.93 6.55
C GLU A 66 3.88 11.08 7.31
N LEU A 67 2.65 10.94 6.77
CA LEU A 67 1.65 10.02 7.29
C LEU A 67 2.15 8.57 7.31
N LEU A 68 2.84 8.12 6.25
CA LEU A 68 3.41 6.79 6.16
C LEU A 68 4.42 6.55 7.27
N LYS A 69 5.33 7.51 7.49
CA LYS A 69 6.34 7.41 8.55
C LYS A 69 5.66 7.23 9.90
N THR A 70 4.66 8.06 10.23
CA THR A 70 3.96 7.95 11.51
C THR A 70 3.15 6.66 11.63
N SER A 71 2.49 6.25 10.56
CA SER A 71 1.73 4.99 10.51
C SER A 71 2.63 3.77 10.78
N VAL A 72 3.80 3.73 10.14
CA VAL A 72 4.81 2.67 10.34
C VAL A 72 5.44 2.73 11.73
N GLU A 73 5.75 3.91 12.25
CA GLU A 73 6.25 4.09 13.63
C GLU A 73 5.25 3.58 14.68
N ARG A 74 3.95 3.65 14.39
CA ARG A 74 2.89 3.07 15.22
C ARG A 74 2.65 1.57 14.98
N GLY A 75 3.38 0.97 14.05
CA GLY A 75 3.31 -0.46 13.74
C GLY A 75 2.13 -0.85 12.85
N PHE A 76 1.49 0.10 12.17
CA PHE A 76 0.35 -0.21 11.29
C PHE A 76 0.82 -0.71 9.92
N PRO A 77 0.27 -1.83 9.43
CA PRO A 77 0.39 -2.24 8.03
C PRO A 77 -0.04 -1.11 7.08
N SER A 78 0.88 -0.58 6.28
CA SER A 78 0.63 0.62 5.48
C SER A 78 0.84 0.37 3.99
N VAL A 79 -0.11 0.80 3.17
CA VAL A 79 -0.10 0.67 1.71
C VAL A 79 -0.24 2.05 1.08
N MET A 80 0.55 2.33 0.05
CA MET A 80 0.42 3.58 -0.72
C MET A 80 -0.58 3.40 -1.86
N LEU A 81 -1.50 4.34 -2.05
CA LEU A 81 -2.49 4.34 -3.13
C LEU A 81 -2.40 5.66 -3.90
N THR A 82 -1.77 5.67 -5.09
CA THR A 82 -1.59 6.94 -5.82
C THR A 82 -1.69 6.79 -7.33
N ALA A 83 -2.28 7.79 -8.00
CA ALA A 83 -2.25 7.89 -9.46
C ALA A 83 -1.05 8.71 -9.94
N HIS A 84 -0.85 9.85 -9.27
CA HIS A 84 -0.04 10.93 -9.80
C HIS A 84 1.44 10.83 -9.41
N ALA A 85 1.75 10.33 -8.21
CA ALA A 85 3.13 10.14 -7.75
C ALA A 85 3.72 8.79 -8.16
N LEU A 86 3.26 8.25 -9.29
CA LEU A 86 3.66 6.94 -9.77
C LEU A 86 5.01 7.01 -10.49
N THR A 87 6.10 7.05 -9.71
CA THR A 87 7.49 7.13 -10.20
C THR A 87 8.40 6.12 -9.47
N PRO A 88 9.55 5.74 -10.06
CA PRO A 88 10.54 4.89 -9.39
C PRO A 88 11.02 5.47 -8.05
N ASP A 89 11.24 6.79 -7.97
CA ASP A 89 11.69 7.45 -6.75
C ASP A 89 10.65 7.41 -5.63
N ALA A 90 9.37 7.63 -5.97
CA ALA A 90 8.29 7.54 -5.01
C ALA A 90 8.17 6.11 -4.47
N LEU A 91 8.19 5.11 -5.35
CA LEU A 91 8.17 3.70 -4.98
C LEU A 91 9.35 3.33 -4.06
N LYS A 92 10.57 3.75 -4.41
CA LYS A 92 11.78 3.55 -3.61
C LYS A 92 11.66 4.21 -2.24
N LYS A 93 11.12 5.42 -2.18
CA LYS A 93 10.89 6.13 -0.92
C LYS A 93 9.84 5.42 -0.06
N SER A 94 8.75 4.93 -0.64
CA SER A 94 7.73 4.16 0.07
C SER A 94 8.30 2.89 0.69
N ILE A 95 9.11 2.12 -0.06
CA ILE A 95 9.79 0.92 0.45
C ILE A 95 10.70 1.28 1.63
N LYS A 96 11.54 2.31 1.48
CA LYS A 96 12.47 2.75 2.52
C LYS A 96 11.79 3.23 3.81
N LEU A 97 10.60 3.79 3.68
CA LEU A 97 9.79 4.24 4.81
C LEU A 97 8.96 3.12 5.45
N GLY A 98 9.03 1.89 4.94
CA GLY A 98 8.39 0.72 5.53
C GLY A 98 6.97 0.45 5.05
N ALA A 99 6.56 1.02 3.91
CA ALA A 99 5.32 0.58 3.28
C ALA A 99 5.39 -0.92 2.96
N LEU A 100 4.28 -1.61 3.16
CA LEU A 100 4.15 -3.02 2.78
C LEU A 100 3.94 -3.17 1.28
N SER A 101 3.33 -2.17 0.66
CA SER A 101 3.17 -2.11 -0.78
C SER A 101 2.76 -0.73 -1.31
N PHE A 102 2.53 -0.71 -2.62
CA PHE A 102 2.15 0.42 -3.43
C PHE A 102 1.05 -0.06 -4.40
N LEU A 103 0.00 0.70 -4.64
CA LEU A 103 -1.05 0.38 -5.59
C LEU A 103 -1.35 1.62 -6.44
N PRO A 104 -1.32 1.54 -7.77
CA PRO A 104 -1.83 2.61 -8.62
C PRO A 104 -3.35 2.78 -8.42
N LYS A 105 -3.88 4.01 -8.35
CA LYS A 105 -5.35 4.23 -8.25
C LYS A 105 -6.12 3.56 -9.42
N GLU A 106 -5.49 3.43 -10.60
CA GLU A 106 -6.02 2.69 -11.76
C GLU A 106 -6.31 1.20 -11.48
N ARG A 107 -5.79 0.65 -10.37
CA ARG A 107 -5.93 -0.75 -9.95
C ARG A 107 -6.75 -0.89 -8.66
N MET A 108 -7.55 0.12 -8.28
CA MET A 108 -8.39 0.06 -7.07
C MET A 108 -9.39 -1.10 -7.08
N GLY A 109 -9.85 -1.57 -8.24
CA GLY A 109 -10.70 -2.77 -8.32
C GLY A 109 -10.00 -4.07 -7.87
N ASP A 110 -8.67 -4.06 -7.73
CA ASP A 110 -7.90 -5.18 -7.16
C ASP A 110 -7.61 -4.98 -5.66
N LEU A 111 -8.09 -3.90 -5.04
CA LEU A 111 -7.70 -3.47 -3.69
C LEU A 111 -8.06 -4.53 -2.64
N LYS A 112 -9.26 -5.12 -2.72
CA LYS A 112 -9.69 -6.18 -1.81
C LYS A 112 -8.72 -7.35 -1.81
N ASP A 113 -8.48 -7.96 -2.97
CA ASP A 113 -7.56 -9.10 -3.10
C ASP A 113 -6.15 -8.74 -2.63
N PHE A 114 -5.73 -7.50 -2.87
CA PHE A 114 -4.45 -7.00 -2.42
C PHE A 114 -4.36 -6.90 -0.89
N LEU A 115 -5.40 -6.38 -0.24
CA LEU A 115 -5.43 -6.26 1.22
C LEU A 115 -5.65 -7.60 1.93
N GLU A 116 -6.37 -8.54 1.32
CA GLU A 116 -6.46 -9.90 1.83
C GLU A 116 -5.07 -10.53 1.94
N ASP A 117 -4.22 -10.35 0.91
CA ASP A 117 -2.82 -10.76 0.95
C ASP A 117 -2.05 -10.05 2.10
N VAL A 118 -2.29 -8.75 2.34
CA VAL A 118 -1.65 -7.95 3.41
C VAL A 118 -1.99 -8.50 4.80
N VAL A 119 -3.28 -8.71 5.05
CA VAL A 119 -3.78 -9.17 6.35
C VAL A 119 -3.38 -10.63 6.60
N LEU A 120 -3.46 -11.50 5.59
CA LEU A 120 -3.03 -12.89 5.70
C LEU A 120 -1.50 -13.05 5.79
N GLY A 121 -0.75 -12.12 5.20
CA GLY A 121 0.72 -12.13 5.16
C GLY A 121 1.41 -11.74 6.48
N ALA A 122 0.66 -11.45 7.54
CA ALA A 122 1.17 -11.06 8.87
C ALA A 122 2.18 -9.90 8.83
N GLY A 123 1.99 -8.92 7.93
CA GLY A 123 2.89 -7.77 7.80
C GLY A 123 4.25 -8.08 7.15
N LYS A 124 4.42 -9.25 6.52
CA LYS A 124 5.59 -9.49 5.66
C LYS A 124 5.55 -8.57 4.44
N PRO A 125 6.69 -8.05 3.96
CA PRO A 125 6.71 -7.18 2.80
C PRO A 125 6.17 -7.93 1.57
N LEU A 126 5.05 -7.48 1.01
CA LEU A 126 4.38 -8.11 -0.15
C LEU A 126 4.96 -7.66 -1.49
N TRP A 127 6.17 -7.12 -1.46
CA TRP A 127 6.84 -6.56 -2.63
C TRP A 127 7.05 -7.58 -3.74
N ILE A 128 7.20 -8.87 -3.42
CA ILE A 128 7.36 -9.94 -4.41
C ILE A 128 6.09 -10.10 -5.23
N LYS A 129 4.95 -10.36 -4.57
CA LYS A 129 3.64 -10.43 -5.23
C LYS A 129 3.30 -9.13 -5.96
N PHE A 130 3.69 -7.97 -5.42
CA PHE A 130 3.56 -6.69 -6.09
C PHE A 130 4.37 -6.65 -7.39
N PHE A 131 5.64 -7.03 -7.38
CA PHE A 131 6.47 -7.07 -8.59
C PHE A 131 5.99 -8.11 -9.61
N ASP A 132 5.40 -9.22 -9.17
CA ASP A 132 4.81 -10.20 -10.07
C ASP A 132 3.50 -9.70 -10.71
N LYS A 133 2.57 -9.19 -9.90
CA LYS A 133 1.24 -8.72 -10.36
C LYS A 133 1.32 -7.39 -11.12
N LEU A 134 2.22 -6.49 -10.72
CA LEU A 134 2.32 -5.13 -11.24
C LEU A 134 3.62 -4.84 -12.00
N GLY A 135 4.58 -5.77 -12.03
CA GLY A 135 5.82 -5.58 -12.79
C GLY A 135 5.57 -5.30 -14.27
N GLY A 136 4.61 -5.99 -14.90
CA GLY A 136 4.22 -5.70 -16.28
C GLY A 136 3.63 -4.29 -16.47
N TYR A 137 2.89 -3.78 -15.48
CA TYR A 137 2.37 -2.42 -15.49
C TYR A 137 3.51 -1.39 -15.41
N PHE A 138 4.43 -1.57 -14.47
CA PHE A 138 5.57 -0.68 -14.28
C PHE A 138 6.58 -0.75 -15.42
N ASN A 139 6.82 -1.93 -16.00
CA ASN A 139 7.68 -2.09 -17.17
C ASN A 139 7.14 -1.32 -18.39
N LYS A 140 5.82 -1.30 -18.59
CA LYS A 140 5.19 -0.49 -19.64
C LYS A 140 5.33 1.00 -19.37
N ARG A 141 5.24 1.42 -18.11
CA ARG A 141 5.25 2.83 -17.70
C ARG A 141 6.66 3.43 -17.60
N PHE A 142 7.62 2.68 -17.07
CA PHE A 142 8.98 3.15 -16.77
C PHE A 142 10.05 2.61 -17.74
N GLY A 143 9.68 1.67 -18.61
CA GLY A 143 10.59 0.90 -19.44
C GLY A 143 11.00 -0.41 -18.76
N PRO A 144 11.27 -1.49 -19.50
CA PRO A 144 11.46 -2.84 -18.94
C PRO A 144 12.70 -3.00 -18.05
N ASP A 145 13.68 -2.10 -18.16
CA ASP A 145 14.96 -2.12 -17.45
C ASP A 145 15.02 -1.13 -16.27
N TRP A 146 13.89 -0.54 -15.88
CA TRP A 146 13.82 0.46 -14.81
C TRP A 146 14.37 -0.05 -13.47
N LYS A 147 14.21 -1.34 -13.17
CA LYS A 147 14.76 -2.00 -11.97
C LYS A 147 16.27 -2.19 -12.05
N GLU A 148 16.80 -2.47 -13.25
CA GLU A 148 18.23 -2.69 -13.48
C GLU A 148 19.03 -1.39 -13.47
N ARG A 149 18.40 -0.29 -13.88
CA ARG A 149 18.99 1.06 -13.91
C ARG A 149 19.21 1.65 -12.51
N ASP A 150 18.47 1.19 -11.50
CA ASP A 150 18.61 1.67 -10.13
C ASP A 150 19.15 0.56 -9.21
N LYS A 151 20.35 0.79 -8.70
CA LYS A 151 21.06 -0.13 -7.79
C LYS A 151 20.19 -0.58 -6.61
N PHE A 152 19.33 0.30 -6.08
CA PHE A 152 18.45 -0.05 -4.96
C PHE A 152 17.44 -1.13 -5.35
N PHE A 153 16.76 -0.98 -6.49
CA PHE A 153 15.74 -1.95 -6.90
C PHE A 153 16.34 -3.31 -7.19
N LYS A 154 17.53 -3.33 -7.81
CA LYS A 154 18.30 -4.56 -8.02
C LYS A 154 18.64 -5.27 -6.70
N GLU A 155 19.24 -4.56 -5.75
CA GLU A 155 19.62 -5.13 -4.45
C GLU A 155 18.40 -5.56 -3.63
N PHE A 156 17.30 -4.80 -3.71
CA PHE A 156 16.05 -5.11 -3.04
C PHE A 156 15.41 -6.39 -3.59
N GLU A 157 15.30 -6.53 -4.91
CA GLU A 157 14.77 -7.73 -5.56
C GLU A 157 15.61 -8.98 -5.27
N GLU A 158 16.94 -8.85 -5.26
CA GLU A 158 17.85 -9.92 -4.84
C GLU A 158 17.64 -10.32 -3.37
N SER A 159 17.41 -9.34 -2.48
CA SER A 159 17.16 -9.60 -1.05
C SER A 159 15.83 -10.33 -0.82
N LEU A 160 14.79 -9.96 -1.59
CA LEU A 160 13.48 -10.57 -1.53
C LEU A 160 13.55 -12.04 -1.97
N THR A 161 14.22 -12.31 -3.09
CA THR A 161 14.40 -13.67 -3.63
C THR A 161 15.12 -14.59 -2.63
N LYS A 162 16.18 -14.08 -1.97
CA LYS A 162 16.89 -14.82 -0.92
C LYS A 162 16.01 -15.12 0.30
N SER A 163 15.14 -14.18 0.67
CA SER A 163 14.23 -14.36 1.80
C SER A 163 13.14 -15.41 1.53
N GLU A 164 12.68 -15.57 0.29
CA GLU A 164 11.76 -16.66 -0.07
C GLU A 164 12.44 -18.02 -0.03
N GLN A 165 13.66 -18.13 -0.58
CA GLN A 165 14.42 -19.38 -0.58
C GLN A 165 14.80 -19.86 0.83
N ALA A 166 14.95 -18.94 1.79
CA ALA A 166 15.25 -19.27 3.18
C ALA A 166 14.00 -19.69 3.99
N ASN A 167 12.80 -19.41 3.49
CA ASN A 167 11.52 -19.73 4.14
C ASN A 167 10.73 -20.85 3.44
N ALA A 168 11.28 -21.41 2.36
CA ALA A 168 10.75 -22.56 1.61
C ALA A 168 11.44 -23.85 2.04
#